data_AF-M3C675-F1
#
_entry.id   AF-M3C675-F1
#
_cell.length_a   1.000
_cell.length_b   1.000
_cell.length_c   1.000
_cell.angle_alpha   90.00
_cell.angle_beta   90.00
_cell.angle_gamma   90.00
#
_symmetry.space_group_name_H-M   'P 1'
#
loop_
_entity.id
_entity.type
_entity.pdbx_description
1 polymer ?
#
loop_
_entity_poly.entity_id
_entity_poly.type
_entity_poly.pdbx_seq_one_letter_code
_entity_poly.pdbx_strand_id
1 'polypeptide(L)'
;MLTVRSLFQEILDDDQAYRLFCSIAASGEAQGGWENGRISALVPESLRALAPKIARHGADEDKHGRIFLALLRRRGLEPVEVPPEADYTMLLERRGIGLPHAKLRADEPLTVRDVIAYLAHSRVTEQRSADQMRMLTHHFGDHPEVGRALRMICHDEDNHLAYCHEELLRLAAAGHGRTIHTLLRECALAEIGIHRDVGLAVMGRMGRLLGWPRAKSAALAGGVHAVYAAERLGGWRRMVSLRMPERRDALGGGAVAVAPELA
;
A
#
# COMPACT_ATOMS: atom_id res chain seq x y z
N MET A 1 12.23 0.24 -26.42
CA MET A 1 12.94 1.18 -25.51
C MET A 1 12.52 0.86 -24.09
N LEU A 2 13.42 0.95 -23.11
CA LEU A 2 13.07 0.68 -21.71
C LEU A 2 12.27 1.85 -21.14
N THR A 3 10.97 1.68 -21.00
CA THR A 3 10.05 2.65 -20.39
C THR A 3 9.21 1.97 -19.33
N VAL A 4 8.62 2.76 -18.43
CA VAL A 4 7.68 2.24 -17.42
C VAL A 4 6.51 1.51 -18.11
N ARG A 5 5.92 2.12 -19.14
CA ARG A 5 4.86 1.50 -19.94
C ARG A 5 5.30 0.17 -20.55
N SER A 6 6.45 0.11 -21.24
CA SER A 6 6.89 -1.15 -21.86
C SER A 6 7.16 -2.25 -20.83
N LEU A 7 7.70 -1.89 -19.66
CA LEU A 7 7.97 -2.85 -18.58
C LEU A 7 6.69 -3.50 -18.06
N PHE A 8 5.67 -2.69 -17.76
CA PHE A 8 4.38 -3.21 -17.28
C PHE A 8 3.61 -3.93 -18.39
N GLN A 9 3.73 -3.51 -19.64
CA GLN A 9 3.12 -4.24 -20.76
C GLN A 9 3.67 -5.66 -20.86
N GLU A 10 5.00 -5.85 -20.72
CA GLU A 10 5.59 -7.20 -20.69
C GLU A 10 5.06 -8.05 -19.54
N ILE A 11 4.79 -7.46 -18.37
CA ILE A 11 4.16 -8.17 -17.24
C ILE A 11 2.70 -8.52 -17.55
N LEU A 12 1.96 -7.63 -18.21
CA LEU A 12 0.57 -7.87 -18.61
C LEU A 12 0.43 -8.92 -19.72
N ASP A 13 1.42 -9.03 -20.61
CA ASP A 13 1.37 -9.93 -21.76
C ASP A 13 1.82 -11.37 -21.44
N ASP A 14 2.43 -11.60 -20.27
CA ASP A 14 2.89 -12.93 -19.82
C ASP A 14 2.11 -13.40 -18.60
N ASP A 15 1.43 -14.53 -18.71
CA ASP A 15 0.55 -15.04 -17.66
C ASP A 15 1.29 -15.40 -16.37
N GLN A 16 2.56 -15.83 -16.42
CA GLN A 16 3.31 -16.16 -15.20
C GLN A 16 3.74 -14.88 -14.47
N ALA A 17 4.22 -13.88 -15.20
CA ALA A 17 4.57 -12.57 -14.65
C ALA A 17 3.33 -11.86 -14.09
N TYR A 18 2.24 -11.84 -14.86
CA TYR A 18 0.94 -11.32 -14.45
C TYR A 18 0.41 -12.00 -13.19
N ARG A 19 0.49 -13.34 -13.17
CA ARG A 19 0.09 -14.17 -12.02
C ARG A 19 0.83 -13.78 -10.76
N LEU A 20 2.16 -13.69 -10.82
CA LEU A 20 2.99 -13.28 -9.69
C LEU A 20 2.67 -11.86 -9.24
N PHE A 21 2.55 -10.92 -10.18
CA PHE A 21 2.27 -9.51 -9.88
C PHE A 21 0.95 -9.35 -9.13
N CYS A 22 -0.15 -9.92 -9.65
CA CYS A 22 -1.45 -9.83 -9.00
C CYS A 22 -1.50 -10.60 -7.68
N SER A 23 -0.76 -11.70 -7.53
CA SER A 23 -0.72 -12.45 -6.27
C SER A 23 -0.03 -11.65 -5.15
N ILE A 24 1.07 -10.95 -5.48
CA ILE A 24 1.75 -10.05 -4.53
C ILE A 24 0.80 -8.93 -4.10
N ALA A 25 0.14 -8.28 -5.06
CA ALA A 25 -0.81 -7.21 -4.76
C ALA A 25 -1.97 -7.73 -3.90
N ALA A 26 -2.65 -8.80 -4.33
CA ALA A 26 -3.78 -9.38 -3.60
C ALA A 26 -3.44 -9.76 -2.15
N SER A 27 -2.25 -10.33 -1.92
CA SER A 27 -1.79 -10.69 -0.57
C SER A 27 -1.55 -9.46 0.31
N GLY A 28 -0.98 -8.39 -0.27
CA GLY A 28 -0.78 -7.13 0.43
C GLY A 28 -2.11 -6.52 0.89
N GLU A 29 -3.08 -6.42 -0.01
CA GLU A 29 -4.37 -5.79 0.30
C GLU A 29 -5.17 -6.63 1.30
N ALA A 30 -5.15 -7.96 1.18
CA ALA A 30 -5.83 -8.83 2.13
C ALA A 30 -5.26 -8.70 3.55
N GLN A 31 -3.95 -8.51 3.66
CA GLN A 31 -3.32 -8.24 4.95
C GLN A 31 -3.71 -6.86 5.47
N GLY A 32 -3.67 -5.82 4.63
CA GLY A 32 -4.12 -4.47 5.00
C GLY A 32 -5.58 -4.43 5.48
N GLY A 33 -6.47 -5.18 4.82
CA GLY A 33 -7.86 -5.34 5.22
C GLY A 33 -8.01 -5.97 6.61
N TRP A 34 -7.31 -7.08 6.86
CA TRP A 34 -7.29 -7.73 8.18
C TRP A 34 -6.74 -6.80 9.27
N GLU A 35 -5.59 -6.15 9.03
CA GLU A 35 -4.95 -5.26 9.99
C GLU A 35 -5.88 -4.11 10.38
N ASN A 36 -6.44 -3.40 9.40
CA ASN A 36 -7.37 -2.30 9.63
C ASN A 36 -8.65 -2.78 10.35
N GLY A 37 -9.19 -3.94 9.98
CA GLY A 37 -10.34 -4.55 10.67
C GLY A 37 -10.07 -4.77 12.17
N ARG A 38 -8.89 -5.30 12.50
CA ARG A 38 -8.47 -5.48 13.89
C ARG A 38 -8.23 -4.16 14.61
N ILE A 39 -7.58 -3.20 13.98
CA ILE A 39 -7.32 -1.88 14.57
C ILE A 39 -8.64 -1.17 14.88
N SER A 40 -9.63 -1.22 13.97
CA SER A 40 -10.96 -0.65 14.18
C SER A 40 -11.68 -1.25 15.41
N ALA A 41 -11.57 -2.56 15.60
CA ALA A 41 -12.13 -3.24 16.76
C ALA A 41 -11.46 -2.82 18.07
N LEU A 42 -10.16 -2.53 18.03
CA LEU A 42 -9.34 -2.29 19.22
C LEU A 42 -9.07 -0.80 19.51
N VAL A 43 -9.63 0.14 18.74
CA VAL A 43 -9.46 1.58 18.99
C VAL A 43 -9.90 1.94 20.42
N PRO A 44 -9.08 2.69 21.19
CA PRO A 44 -9.46 3.11 22.54
C PRO A 44 -10.64 4.06 22.54
N GLU A 45 -11.39 4.10 23.65
CA GLU A 45 -12.60 4.91 23.80
C GLU A 45 -12.38 6.40 23.47
N SER A 46 -11.25 6.96 23.90
CA SER A 46 -10.89 8.36 23.63
C SER A 46 -10.74 8.70 22.14
N LEU A 47 -10.59 7.68 21.28
CA LEU A 47 -10.47 7.82 19.83
C LEU A 47 -11.56 7.05 19.07
N ARG A 48 -12.64 6.62 19.73
CA ARG A 48 -13.66 5.74 19.15
C ARG A 48 -14.26 6.24 17.83
N ALA A 49 -14.31 7.57 17.64
CA ALA A 49 -14.74 8.21 16.40
C ALA A 49 -13.91 7.82 15.15
N LEU A 50 -12.68 7.33 15.31
CA LEU A 50 -11.84 6.82 14.21
C LEU A 50 -12.28 5.44 13.72
N ALA A 51 -12.91 4.62 14.56
CA ALA A 51 -13.16 3.22 14.24
C ALA A 51 -13.96 3.01 12.94
N PRO A 52 -15.02 3.79 12.63
CA PRO A 52 -15.72 3.66 11.34
C PRO A 52 -14.83 3.96 10.13
N LYS A 53 -13.94 4.96 10.22
CA LYS A 53 -13.01 5.33 9.14
C LYS A 53 -11.97 4.23 8.92
N ILE A 54 -11.43 3.67 10.00
CA ILE A 54 -10.48 2.54 9.95
C ILE A 54 -11.16 1.30 9.38
N ALA A 55 -12.41 1.02 9.77
CA ALA A 55 -13.17 -0.10 9.21
C ALA A 55 -13.41 0.10 7.71
N ARG A 56 -13.72 1.34 7.30
CA ARG A 56 -13.90 1.69 5.89
C ARG A 56 -12.63 1.46 5.09
N HIS A 57 -11.49 1.94 5.60
CA HIS A 57 -10.18 1.69 5.01
C HIS A 57 -9.95 0.19 4.82
N GLY A 58 -10.10 -0.63 5.86
CA GLY A 58 -9.94 -2.08 5.75
C GLY A 58 -10.89 -2.75 4.75
N ALA A 59 -12.13 -2.27 4.63
CA ALA A 59 -13.08 -2.78 3.64
C ALA A 59 -12.71 -2.42 2.20
N ASP A 60 -12.09 -1.25 2.01
CA ASP A 60 -11.57 -0.83 0.70
C ASP A 60 -10.31 -1.66 0.33
N GLU A 61 -9.43 -1.98 1.27
CA GLU A 61 -8.31 -2.92 1.07
C GLU A 61 -8.79 -4.34 0.71
N ASP A 62 -9.75 -4.90 1.46
CA ASP A 62 -10.35 -6.21 1.13
C ASP A 62 -10.96 -6.21 -0.28
N LYS A 63 -11.55 -5.08 -0.69
CA LYS A 63 -12.08 -4.90 -2.04
C LYS A 63 -10.96 -4.89 -3.08
N HIS A 64 -9.84 -4.22 -2.85
CA HIS A 64 -8.69 -4.24 -3.76
C HIS A 64 -8.11 -5.64 -3.92
N GLY A 65 -7.96 -6.39 -2.82
CA GLY A 65 -7.53 -7.79 -2.85
C GLY A 65 -8.45 -8.65 -3.72
N ARG A 66 -9.78 -8.50 -3.55
CA ARG A 66 -10.77 -9.18 -4.41
C ARG A 66 -10.66 -8.78 -5.88
N ILE A 67 -10.33 -7.52 -6.18
CA ILE A 67 -10.14 -7.06 -7.56
C ILE A 67 -8.94 -7.77 -8.21
N PHE A 68 -7.79 -7.86 -7.54
CA PHE A 68 -6.63 -8.57 -8.08
C PHE A 68 -6.87 -10.08 -8.26
N LEU A 69 -7.61 -10.71 -7.34
CA LEU A 69 -8.02 -12.11 -7.51
C LEU A 69 -9.01 -12.28 -8.68
N ALA A 70 -9.95 -11.36 -8.87
CA ALA A 70 -10.88 -11.40 -10.00
C ALA A 70 -10.16 -11.24 -11.34
N LEU A 71 -9.12 -10.39 -11.38
CA LEU A 71 -8.24 -10.22 -12.53
C LEU A 71 -7.54 -11.54 -12.91
N LEU A 72 -7.04 -12.28 -11.93
CA LEU A 72 -6.45 -13.62 -12.15
C LEU A 72 -7.48 -14.62 -12.68
N ARG A 73 -8.64 -14.71 -12.04
CA ARG A 73 -9.72 -15.63 -12.46
C ARG A 73 -10.19 -15.35 -13.89
N ARG A 74 -10.23 -14.08 -14.31
CA ARG A 74 -10.60 -13.70 -15.68
C ARG A 74 -9.66 -14.28 -16.74
N ARG A 75 -8.42 -14.59 -16.37
CA ARG A 75 -7.43 -15.28 -17.20
C ARG A 75 -7.33 -16.79 -16.94
N GLY A 76 -8.17 -17.35 -16.08
CA GLY A 76 -8.08 -18.76 -15.68
C GLY A 76 -6.85 -19.07 -14.84
N LEU A 77 -6.30 -18.07 -14.14
CA LEU A 77 -5.11 -18.20 -13.30
C LEU A 77 -5.52 -18.29 -11.83
N GLU A 78 -4.89 -19.20 -11.09
CA GLU A 78 -4.95 -19.25 -9.63
C GLU A 78 -3.87 -18.36 -9.00
N PRO A 79 -4.01 -17.84 -7.78
CA PRO A 79 -2.92 -17.13 -7.13
C PRO A 79 -1.70 -18.04 -6.89
N VAL A 80 -0.53 -17.44 -6.67
CA VAL A 80 0.68 -18.12 -6.18
C VAL A 80 1.02 -17.67 -4.77
N GLU A 81 1.79 -18.50 -4.06
CA GLU A 81 2.43 -18.09 -2.82
C GLU A 81 3.37 -16.91 -3.07
N VAL A 82 3.25 -15.87 -2.23
CA VAL A 82 4.07 -14.68 -2.32
C VAL A 82 5.47 -14.99 -1.76
N PRO A 83 6.55 -14.72 -2.52
CA PRO A 83 7.90 -14.89 -2.02
C PRO A 83 8.15 -14.05 -0.76
N PRO A 84 8.80 -14.59 0.30
CA PRO A 84 9.01 -13.87 1.56
C PRO A 84 9.78 -12.54 1.43
N GLU A 85 10.62 -12.40 0.40
CA GLU A 85 11.34 -11.17 0.11
C GLU A 85 10.53 -10.14 -0.69
N ALA A 86 9.37 -10.53 -1.22
CA ALA A 86 8.40 -9.67 -1.89
C ALA A 86 7.19 -9.35 -0.99
N ASP A 87 7.09 -9.99 0.17
CA ASP A 87 6.09 -9.72 1.19
C ASP A 87 6.40 -8.42 1.93
N TYR A 88 5.96 -7.32 1.33
CA TYR A 88 6.21 -5.95 1.76
C TYR A 88 5.76 -5.69 3.21
N THR A 89 4.57 -6.14 3.56
CA THR A 89 3.97 -5.85 4.86
C THR A 89 4.66 -6.65 5.97
N MET A 90 4.99 -7.93 5.73
CA MET A 90 5.81 -8.68 6.69
C MET A 90 7.24 -8.13 6.82
N LEU A 91 7.83 -7.58 5.76
CA LEU A 91 9.13 -6.92 5.84
C LEU A 91 9.09 -5.64 6.69
N LEU A 92 8.00 -4.85 6.61
CA LEU A 92 7.76 -3.68 7.46
C LEU A 92 7.66 -4.08 8.93
N GLU A 93 6.83 -5.07 9.26
CA GLU A 93 6.68 -5.54 10.63
C GLU A 93 8.00 -6.06 11.20
N ARG A 94 8.78 -6.82 10.42
CA ARG A 94 10.12 -7.30 10.84
C ARG A 94 11.10 -6.16 11.15
N ARG A 95 10.87 -4.96 10.60
CA ARG A 95 11.64 -3.74 10.92
C ARG A 95 11.01 -2.90 12.03
N GLY A 96 9.96 -3.40 12.69
CA GLY A 96 9.25 -2.71 13.76
C GLY A 96 8.36 -1.58 13.26
N ILE A 97 7.97 -1.59 11.99
CA ILE A 97 7.08 -0.59 11.40
C ILE A 97 5.64 -1.10 11.40
N GLY A 98 4.70 -0.23 11.72
CA GLY A 98 3.29 -0.59 11.88
C GLY A 98 2.99 -1.22 13.25
N LEU A 99 1.83 -1.87 13.36
CA LEU A 99 1.44 -2.60 14.57
C LEU A 99 1.72 -4.09 14.38
N PRO A 100 2.43 -4.75 15.30
CA PRO A 100 2.71 -6.18 15.17
C PRO A 100 1.45 -7.04 15.15
N HIS A 101 1.44 -8.11 14.36
CA HIS A 101 0.30 -9.05 14.30
C HIS A 101 -0.01 -9.66 15.66
N ALA A 102 1.04 -9.94 16.45
CA ALA A 102 0.88 -10.44 17.82
C ALA A 102 0.04 -9.50 18.69
N LYS A 103 0.23 -8.19 18.52
CA LYS A 103 -0.54 -7.17 19.23
C LYS A 103 -1.98 -7.10 18.72
N LEU A 104 -2.16 -7.11 17.40
CA LEU A 104 -3.50 -7.08 16.79
C LEU A 104 -4.32 -8.34 17.11
N ARG A 105 -3.69 -9.46 17.46
CA ARG A 105 -4.37 -10.71 17.88
C ARG A 105 -4.66 -10.78 19.38
N ALA A 106 -4.11 -9.90 20.21
CA ALA A 106 -4.23 -9.99 21.67
C ALA A 106 -5.62 -9.62 22.22
N ASP A 107 -6.52 -9.09 21.38
CA ASP A 107 -7.86 -8.59 21.77
C ASP A 107 -7.86 -7.54 22.90
N GLU A 108 -6.72 -6.87 23.11
CA GLU A 108 -6.55 -5.77 24.06
C GLU A 108 -6.76 -4.40 23.40
N PRO A 109 -7.41 -3.43 24.07
CA PRO A 109 -7.54 -2.08 23.55
C PRO A 109 -6.17 -1.47 23.23
N LEU A 110 -6.06 -0.87 22.03
CA LEU A 110 -4.88 -0.13 21.60
C LEU A 110 -4.71 1.14 22.43
N THR A 111 -3.47 1.58 22.60
CA THR A 111 -3.20 2.90 23.19
C THR A 111 -3.35 4.00 22.13
N VAL A 112 -3.49 5.25 22.57
CA VAL A 112 -3.43 6.42 21.67
C VAL A 112 -2.13 6.42 20.85
N ARG A 113 -1.00 6.01 21.46
CA ARG A 113 0.29 5.90 20.76
C ARG A 113 0.24 4.86 19.65
N ASP A 114 -0.43 3.73 19.86
CA ASP A 114 -0.57 2.68 18.85
C ASP A 114 -1.39 3.16 17.66
N VAL A 115 -2.48 3.90 17.91
CA VAL A 115 -3.27 4.51 16.84
C VAL A 115 -2.45 5.53 16.06
N ILE A 116 -1.61 6.33 16.73
CA ILE A 116 -0.69 7.24 16.05
C ILE A 116 0.34 6.47 15.22
N ALA A 117 0.88 5.36 15.74
CA ALA A 117 1.84 4.52 15.01
C ALA A 117 1.20 3.90 13.76
N TYR A 118 -0.03 3.40 13.88
CA TYR A 118 -0.83 2.95 12.75
C TYR A 118 -1.04 4.05 11.70
N LEU A 119 -1.53 5.23 12.11
CA LEU A 119 -1.80 6.33 11.17
C LEU A 119 -0.51 6.84 10.50
N ALA A 120 0.62 6.89 11.22
CA ALA A 120 1.90 7.28 10.66
C ALA A 120 2.41 6.24 9.65
N HIS A 121 2.30 4.96 9.98
CA HIS A 121 2.60 3.85 9.08
C HIS A 121 1.73 3.92 7.82
N SER A 122 0.41 3.90 8.00
CA SER A 122 -0.56 3.95 6.91
C SER A 122 -0.37 5.18 6.04
N ARG A 123 -0.12 6.37 6.60
CA ARG A 123 0.24 7.54 5.78
C ARG A 123 1.40 7.21 4.83
N VAL A 124 2.51 6.69 5.36
CA VAL A 124 3.71 6.44 4.55
C VAL A 124 3.44 5.42 3.45
N THR A 125 2.72 4.34 3.77
CA THR A 125 2.36 3.30 2.79
C THR A 125 1.34 3.82 1.78
N GLU A 126 0.31 4.56 2.20
CA GLU A 126 -0.68 5.17 1.30
C GLU A 126 -0.05 6.19 0.35
N GLN A 127 0.96 6.93 0.81
CA GLN A 127 1.70 7.83 -0.08
C GLN A 127 2.40 7.05 -1.18
N ARG A 128 2.97 5.88 -0.85
CA ARG A 128 3.62 4.98 -1.82
C ARG A 128 2.58 4.38 -2.78
N SER A 129 1.51 3.80 -2.24
CA SER A 129 0.41 3.19 -2.99
C SER A 129 -0.21 4.20 -3.95
N ALA A 130 -0.58 5.39 -3.47
CA ALA A 130 -1.14 6.44 -4.31
C ALA A 130 -0.17 6.90 -5.43
N ASP A 131 1.13 7.06 -5.14
CA ASP A 131 2.12 7.42 -6.17
C ASP A 131 2.24 6.33 -7.25
N GLN A 132 2.26 5.05 -6.85
CA GLN A 132 2.30 3.92 -7.78
C GLN A 132 1.01 3.79 -8.59
N MET A 133 -0.15 3.95 -7.96
CA MET A 133 -1.45 3.82 -8.60
C MET A 133 -1.74 4.95 -9.58
N ARG A 134 -1.32 6.18 -9.26
CA ARG A 134 -1.39 7.30 -10.22
C ARG A 134 -0.50 7.03 -11.44
N MET A 135 0.71 6.51 -11.24
CA MET A 135 1.61 6.14 -12.35
C MET A 135 1.00 5.03 -13.22
N LEU A 136 0.47 3.97 -12.61
CA LEU A 136 -0.18 2.87 -13.34
C LEU A 136 -1.40 3.36 -14.10
N THR A 137 -2.24 4.17 -13.46
CA THR A 137 -3.44 4.76 -14.09
C THR A 137 -3.07 5.70 -15.24
N HIS A 138 -1.99 6.48 -15.11
CA HIS A 138 -1.51 7.33 -16.20
C HIS A 138 -1.12 6.51 -17.45
N HIS A 139 -0.51 5.34 -17.27
CA HIS A 139 -0.06 4.52 -18.39
C HIS A 139 -1.10 3.54 -18.92
N PHE A 140 -1.98 3.03 -18.05
CA PHE A 140 -2.89 1.90 -18.29
C PHE A 140 -4.33 2.14 -17.88
N GLY A 141 -4.71 3.38 -17.53
CA GLY A 141 -6.09 3.72 -17.17
C GLY A 141 -7.08 3.33 -18.26
N ASP A 142 -6.71 3.44 -19.53
CA ASP A 142 -7.57 3.08 -20.67
C ASP A 142 -7.38 1.63 -21.15
N HIS A 143 -6.57 0.83 -20.44
CA HIS A 143 -6.39 -0.57 -20.79
C HIS A 143 -7.72 -1.34 -20.61
N PRO A 144 -8.18 -2.10 -21.62
CA PRO A 144 -9.51 -2.72 -21.61
C PRO A 144 -9.70 -3.73 -20.48
N GLU A 145 -8.61 -4.36 -20.03
CA GLU A 145 -8.65 -5.37 -18.98
C GLU A 145 -8.51 -4.79 -17.57
N VAL A 146 -7.45 -3.99 -17.32
CA VAL A 146 -7.07 -3.55 -15.97
C VAL A 146 -7.44 -2.10 -15.68
N GLY A 147 -7.75 -1.30 -16.69
CA GLY A 147 -7.89 0.15 -16.55
C GLY A 147 -8.99 0.59 -15.57
N ARG A 148 -10.12 -0.12 -15.55
CA ARG A 148 -11.19 0.10 -14.57
C ARG A 148 -10.73 -0.20 -13.14
N ALA A 149 -10.01 -1.31 -12.93
CA ALA A 149 -9.46 -1.68 -11.64
C ALA A 149 -8.46 -0.64 -11.15
N LEU A 150 -7.51 -0.25 -11.99
CA LEU A 150 -6.48 0.74 -11.65
C LEU A 150 -7.07 2.09 -11.22
N ARG A 151 -8.06 2.61 -11.96
CA ARG A 151 -8.75 3.86 -11.59
C ARG A 151 -9.51 3.77 -10.27
N MET A 152 -10.15 2.63 -10.01
CA MET A 152 -10.90 2.42 -8.77
C MET A 152 -9.95 2.42 -7.58
N ILE A 153 -8.91 1.58 -7.63
CA ILE A 153 -7.90 1.48 -6.58
C ILE A 153 -7.23 2.86 -6.38
N CYS A 154 -6.80 3.51 -7.46
CA CYS A 154 -6.19 4.85 -7.39
C CYS A 154 -7.08 5.89 -6.68
N HIS A 155 -8.40 5.85 -6.90
CA HIS A 155 -9.32 6.76 -6.21
C HIS A 155 -9.43 6.46 -4.72
N ASP A 156 -9.43 5.18 -4.34
CA ASP A 156 -9.48 4.77 -2.94
C ASP A 156 -8.17 5.11 -2.23
N GLU A 157 -7.01 4.88 -2.85
CA GLU A 157 -5.70 5.29 -2.33
C GLU A 157 -5.60 6.78 -2.05
N ASP A 158 -6.15 7.61 -2.94
CA ASP A 158 -6.23 9.06 -2.72
C ASP A 158 -7.09 9.41 -1.49
N ASN A 159 -8.14 8.63 -1.22
CA ASN A 159 -9.01 8.81 -0.05
C ASN A 159 -8.31 8.33 1.24
N HIS A 160 -7.62 7.19 1.21
CA HIS A 160 -6.85 6.67 2.34
C HIS A 160 -5.75 7.65 2.73
N LEU A 161 -5.01 8.16 1.74
CA LEU A 161 -3.98 9.18 1.97
C LEU A 161 -4.57 10.47 2.55
N ALA A 162 -5.69 10.97 2.02
CA ALA A 162 -6.38 12.14 2.55
C ALA A 162 -6.81 11.94 4.01
N TYR A 163 -7.41 10.79 4.32
CA TYR A 163 -7.79 10.39 5.67
C TYR A 163 -6.60 10.42 6.64
N CYS A 164 -5.47 9.79 6.29
CA CYS A 164 -4.28 9.76 7.12
C CYS A 164 -3.71 11.16 7.37
N HIS A 165 -3.71 12.02 6.35
CA HIS A 165 -3.33 13.42 6.47
C HIS A 165 -4.19 14.17 7.49
N GLU A 166 -5.52 14.07 7.35
CA GLU A 166 -6.47 14.77 8.19
C GLU A 166 -6.40 14.33 9.65
N GLU A 167 -6.40 13.03 9.92
CA GLU A 167 -6.39 12.51 11.28
C GLU A 167 -5.07 12.75 12.01
N LEU A 168 -3.93 12.66 11.30
CA LEU A 168 -2.64 13.02 11.88
C LEU A 168 -2.57 14.52 12.19
N LEU A 169 -3.12 15.39 11.34
CA LEU A 169 -3.19 16.83 11.65
C LEU A 169 -4.09 17.13 12.85
N ARG A 170 -5.23 16.43 12.96
CA ARG A 170 -6.13 16.54 14.11
C ARG A 170 -5.44 16.12 15.41
N LEU A 171 -4.72 14.99 15.40
CA LEU A 171 -3.96 14.51 16.55
C LEU A 171 -2.76 15.42 16.88
N ALA A 172 -2.13 16.02 15.87
CA ALA A 172 -1.07 17.01 16.08
C ALA A 172 -1.60 18.26 16.78
N ALA A 173 -2.79 18.76 16.38
CA ALA A 173 -3.47 19.87 17.06
C ALA A 173 -3.87 19.52 18.50
N ALA A 174 -4.12 18.25 18.79
CA ALA A 174 -4.36 17.73 20.14
C ALA A 174 -3.07 17.52 20.98
N GLY A 175 -1.90 17.91 20.47
CA GLY A 175 -0.63 17.89 21.21
C GLY A 175 0.30 16.72 20.88
N HIS A 176 -0.04 15.85 19.93
CA HIS A 176 0.78 14.68 19.58
C HIS A 176 1.84 14.93 18.49
N GLY A 177 2.05 16.19 18.09
CA GLY A 177 2.88 16.54 16.92
C GLY A 177 4.31 15.98 16.93
N ARG A 178 4.99 15.98 18.10
CA ARG A 178 6.36 15.43 18.20
C ARG A 178 6.38 13.92 17.96
N THR A 179 5.44 13.19 18.57
CA THR A 179 5.32 11.74 18.41
C THR A 179 5.00 11.37 16.97
N ILE A 180 4.08 12.10 16.34
CA ILE A 180 3.72 11.93 14.92
C ILE A 180 4.94 12.14 14.02
N HIS A 181 5.69 13.21 14.22
CA HIS A 181 6.87 13.51 13.40
C HIS A 181 7.95 12.42 13.53
N THR A 182 8.20 11.93 14.76
CA THR A 182 9.16 10.84 14.99
C THR A 182 8.71 9.57 14.26
N LEU A 183 7.46 9.15 14.44
CA LEU A 183 6.94 7.93 13.83
C LEU A 183 6.88 8.02 12.31
N LEU A 184 6.45 9.14 11.73
CA LEU A 184 6.47 9.37 10.28
C LEU A 184 7.88 9.25 9.71
N ARG A 185 8.89 9.84 10.39
CA ARG A 185 10.27 9.76 9.94
C ARG A 185 10.81 8.33 10.03
N GLU A 186 10.58 7.64 11.14
CA GLU A 186 11.00 6.25 11.32
C GLU A 186 10.37 5.35 10.25
N CYS A 187 9.05 5.46 10.05
CA CYS A 187 8.32 4.72 9.02
C CYS A 187 8.86 5.03 7.62
N ALA A 188 8.99 6.30 7.24
CA ALA A 188 9.45 6.69 5.90
C ALA A 188 10.86 6.17 5.58
N LEU A 189 11.79 6.27 6.54
CA LEU A 189 13.18 5.84 6.28
C LEU A 189 13.30 4.32 6.20
N ALA A 190 12.51 3.57 6.99
CA ALA A 190 12.45 2.12 6.91
C ALA A 190 11.76 1.65 5.63
N GLU A 191 10.62 2.27 5.29
CA GLU A 191 9.85 1.97 4.08
C GLU A 191 10.69 2.12 2.82
N ILE A 192 11.46 3.22 2.67
CA ILE A 192 12.32 3.44 1.50
C ILE A 192 13.32 2.30 1.32
N GLY A 193 13.87 1.77 2.43
CA GLY A 193 14.77 0.62 2.39
C GLY A 193 14.07 -0.66 1.96
N ILE A 194 12.90 -0.92 2.53
CA ILE A 194 12.09 -2.12 2.22
C ILE A 194 11.57 -2.07 0.78
N HIS A 195 11.10 -0.92 0.32
CA HIS A 195 10.62 -0.73 -1.05
C HIS A 195 11.71 -1.00 -2.07
N ARG A 196 12.95 -0.59 -1.80
CA ARG A 196 14.11 -0.98 -2.62
C ARG A 196 14.29 -2.49 -2.64
N ASP A 197 14.31 -3.14 -1.48
CA ASP A 197 14.59 -4.57 -1.37
C ASP A 197 13.51 -5.42 -2.06
N VAL A 198 12.23 -5.07 -1.83
CA VAL A 198 11.08 -5.66 -2.52
C VAL A 198 11.14 -5.39 -4.03
N GLY A 199 11.45 -4.15 -4.44
CA GLY A 199 11.59 -3.79 -5.84
C GLY A 199 12.66 -4.61 -6.56
N LEU A 200 13.82 -4.81 -5.94
CA LEU A 200 14.90 -5.66 -6.47
C LEU A 200 14.47 -7.13 -6.56
N ALA A 201 13.80 -7.65 -5.53
CA ALA A 201 13.31 -9.02 -5.51
C ALA A 201 12.28 -9.28 -6.62
N VAL A 202 11.27 -8.40 -6.74
CA VAL A 202 10.22 -8.49 -7.76
C VAL A 202 10.82 -8.34 -9.15
N MET A 203 11.64 -7.32 -9.41
CA MET A 203 12.29 -7.16 -10.73
C MET A 203 13.20 -8.34 -11.08
N GLY A 204 13.92 -8.89 -10.10
CA GLY A 204 14.74 -10.09 -10.30
C GLY A 204 13.91 -11.32 -10.67
N ARG A 205 12.73 -11.49 -10.08
CA ARG A 205 11.79 -12.57 -10.41
C ARG A 205 11.13 -12.35 -11.77
N MET A 206 10.64 -11.15 -12.05
CA MET A 206 10.08 -10.78 -13.35
C MET A 206 11.09 -11.01 -14.48
N GLY A 207 12.35 -10.62 -14.28
CA GLY A 207 13.39 -10.84 -15.28
C GLY A 207 13.71 -12.30 -15.55
N ARG A 208 13.50 -13.20 -14.58
CA ARG A 208 13.64 -14.65 -14.81
C ARG A 208 12.44 -15.23 -15.56
N LEU A 209 11.22 -14.82 -15.20
CA LEU A 209 9.99 -15.26 -15.85
C LEU A 209 9.95 -14.79 -17.31
N LEU A 210 10.27 -13.52 -17.54
CA LEU A 210 10.20 -12.87 -18.85
C LEU A 210 11.48 -13.04 -19.70
N GLY A 211 12.47 -13.79 -19.21
CA GLY A 211 13.72 -14.04 -19.94
C GLY A 211 14.52 -12.78 -20.28
N TRP A 212 14.52 -11.76 -19.41
CA TRP A 212 15.21 -10.50 -19.68
C TRP A 212 16.72 -10.68 -19.84
N PRO A 213 17.35 -10.03 -20.85
CA PRO A 213 18.80 -10.00 -20.96
C PRO A 213 19.45 -9.40 -19.71
N ARG A 214 20.65 -9.88 -19.34
CA ARG A 214 21.39 -9.41 -18.15
C ARG A 214 21.54 -7.89 -18.11
N ALA A 215 21.75 -7.25 -19.27
CA ALA A 215 21.88 -5.79 -19.37
C ALA A 215 20.59 -5.07 -18.96
N LYS A 216 19.41 -5.59 -19.37
CA LYS A 216 18.11 -5.01 -19.00
C LYS A 216 17.86 -5.16 -17.49
N SER A 217 18.10 -6.36 -16.95
CA SER A 217 17.94 -6.61 -15.51
C SER A 217 18.88 -5.74 -14.67
N ALA A 218 20.14 -5.57 -15.10
CA ALA A 218 21.09 -4.67 -14.44
C ALA A 218 20.65 -3.20 -14.52
N ALA A 219 20.13 -2.75 -15.66
CA ALA A 219 19.62 -1.39 -15.81
C ALA A 219 18.40 -1.13 -14.90
N LEU A 220 17.47 -2.07 -14.81
CA LEU A 220 16.31 -1.98 -13.92
C LEU A 220 16.72 -1.97 -12.44
N ALA A 221 17.64 -2.85 -12.04
CA ALA A 221 18.19 -2.83 -10.68
C ALA A 221 18.90 -1.51 -10.37
N GLY A 222 19.67 -0.97 -11.33
CA GLY A 222 20.28 0.36 -11.23
C GLY A 222 19.23 1.46 -11.05
N GLY A 223 18.09 1.38 -11.76
CA GLY A 223 16.95 2.27 -11.59
C GLY A 223 16.35 2.22 -10.18
N VAL A 224 16.16 1.02 -9.62
CA VAL A 224 15.67 0.84 -8.23
C VAL A 224 16.64 1.47 -7.24
N HIS A 225 17.96 1.27 -7.41
CA HIS A 225 18.96 1.91 -6.56
C HIS A 225 19.00 3.44 -6.71
N ALA A 226 18.80 3.97 -7.91
CA ALA A 226 18.74 5.41 -8.15
C ALA A 226 17.54 6.05 -7.46
N VAL A 227 16.35 5.42 -7.55
CA VAL A 227 15.15 5.86 -6.83
C VAL A 227 15.41 5.84 -5.32
N TYR A 228 15.95 4.73 -4.79
CA TYR A 228 16.33 4.64 -3.38
C TYR A 228 17.26 5.79 -2.95
N ALA A 229 18.31 6.07 -3.74
CA ALA A 229 19.25 7.15 -3.42
C ALA A 229 18.57 8.53 -3.43
N ALA A 230 17.72 8.82 -4.42
CA ALA A 230 16.96 10.06 -4.50
C ALA A 230 16.01 10.22 -3.30
N GLU A 231 15.34 9.14 -2.90
CA GLU A 231 14.45 9.14 -1.73
C GLU A 231 15.21 9.36 -0.43
N ARG A 232 16.38 8.74 -0.27
CA ARG A 232 17.26 8.93 0.88
C ARG A 232 17.82 10.35 0.99
N LEU A 233 18.15 10.99 -0.14
CA LEU A 233 18.74 12.34 -0.15
C LEU A 233 17.70 13.44 0.14
N GLY A 234 16.44 13.25 -0.24
CA GLY A 234 15.41 14.26 0.01
C GLY A 234 13.98 13.83 -0.26
N GLY A 235 13.75 12.78 -1.05
CA GLY A 235 12.40 12.33 -1.38
C GLY A 235 11.58 11.87 -0.17
N TRP A 236 12.21 11.42 0.92
CA TRP A 236 11.53 11.05 2.17
C TRP A 236 10.73 12.19 2.79
N ARG A 237 11.07 13.46 2.50
CA ARG A 237 10.33 14.63 3.03
C ARG A 237 8.87 14.59 2.61
N ARG A 238 8.58 14.18 1.37
CA ARG A 238 7.19 14.06 0.87
C ARG A 238 6.37 13.08 1.72
N MET A 239 7.00 12.00 2.19
CA MET A 239 6.39 10.94 3.01
C MET A 239 6.18 11.32 4.48
N VAL A 240 6.68 12.48 4.92
CA VAL A 240 6.48 12.94 6.31
C VAL A 240 5.78 14.29 6.40
N SER A 241 5.71 15.04 5.30
CA SER A 241 5.01 16.31 5.26
C SER A 241 3.50 16.09 5.33
N LEU A 242 2.86 16.68 6.32
CA LEU A 242 1.40 16.70 6.45
C LEU A 242 0.85 18.02 5.91
N ARG A 243 -0.17 17.93 5.06
CA ARG A 243 -1.00 19.03 4.58
C ARG A 243 -2.47 18.67 4.71
N MET A 244 -3.34 19.66 4.94
CA MET A 244 -4.78 19.42 4.94
C MET A 244 -5.19 18.98 3.52
N PRO A 245 -5.89 17.85 3.34
CA PRO A 245 -6.33 17.41 2.03
C PRO A 245 -7.44 18.33 1.48
N GLU A 246 -7.57 18.37 0.16
CA GLU A 246 -8.66 19.08 -0.51
C GLU A 246 -10.01 18.41 -0.24
N ARG A 247 -10.05 17.09 -0.36
CA ARG A 247 -11.20 16.27 0.07
C ARG A 247 -11.06 15.99 1.57
N ARG A 248 -11.94 16.61 2.36
CA ARG A 248 -12.08 16.34 3.79
C ARG A 248 -13.02 15.18 4.04
N ASP A 249 -12.82 14.53 5.18
CA ASP A 249 -13.63 13.43 5.66
C ASP A 249 -13.81 12.33 4.59
N ALA A 250 -12.71 12.01 3.89
CA ALA A 250 -12.73 11.14 2.72
C ALA A 250 -13.32 9.75 3.00
N LEU A 251 -13.22 9.28 4.26
CA LEU A 251 -13.76 8.01 4.74
C LEU A 251 -14.95 8.17 5.71
N GLY A 252 -15.51 9.37 5.88
CA GLY A 252 -16.54 9.66 6.90
C GLY A 252 -18.00 9.46 6.49
N GLY A 253 -18.27 8.85 5.34
CA GLY A 253 -19.63 8.40 4.98
C GLY A 253 -20.02 7.18 5.83
N GLY A 254 -21.28 7.14 6.32
CA GLY A 254 -21.80 6.09 7.22
C GLY A 254 -21.62 4.63 6.76
N ALA A 255 -22.11 3.70 7.60
CA ALA A 255 -21.84 2.25 7.57
C ALA A 255 -21.48 1.67 6.18
N VAL A 256 -20.35 0.96 6.13
CA VAL A 256 -19.87 0.24 4.94
C VAL A 256 -20.98 -0.66 4.41
N ALA A 257 -21.56 -0.30 3.26
CA ALA A 257 -22.43 -1.20 2.53
C ALA A 257 -21.59 -2.40 2.07
N VAL A 258 -22.04 -3.61 2.41
CA VAL A 258 -21.47 -4.85 1.89
C VAL A 258 -21.60 -4.80 0.37
N ALA A 259 -20.46 -4.67 -0.33
CA ALA A 259 -20.47 -4.62 -1.79
C ALA A 259 -21.02 -5.95 -2.33
N PRO A 260 -21.96 -5.94 -3.30
CA PRO A 260 -22.42 -7.17 -3.92
C PRO A 260 -21.25 -7.87 -4.61
N GLU A 261 -21.22 -9.21 -4.55
CA GLU A 261 -20.26 -10.01 -5.29
C GLU A 261 -20.32 -9.62 -6.77
N LEU A 262 -19.18 -9.18 -7.31
CA LEU A 262 -19.04 -9.01 -8.74
C LEU A 262 -19.04 -10.41 -9.36
N ALA A 263 -20.18 -10.75 -10.00
CA ALA A 263 -20.33 -11.91 -10.87
C ALA A 263 -19.45 -11.80 -12.12
#